data_AF-A0A942FNG2-F1
#
_entry.id   AF-A0A942FNG2-F1
#
_cell.length_a   1.000
_cell.length_b   1.000
_cell.length_c   1.000
_cell.angle_alpha   90.00
_cell.angle_beta   90.00
_cell.angle_gamma   90.00
#
_symmetry.space_group_name_H-M   'P 1'
#
loop_
_entity.id
_entity.type
_entity.pdbx_description
1 polymer ?
#
loop_
_entity_poly.entity_id
_entity_poly.type
_entity_poly.pdbx_seq_one_letter_code
_entity_poly.pdbx_strand_id
1 'polypeptide(L)' 'MRKTAVDLSGLKSKWGSTVVAREEIRNFSGGAISEKYVANLDSQGRGPSGRFRCGRKILYPVDDLIRWLEARSEVA' A
#
# COMPACT_ATOMS: atom_id res chain seq x y z
N MET A 1 0.00 25.43 1.45
CA MET A 1 -1.28 24.69 1.63
C MET A 1 -1.01 23.47 2.48
N ARG A 2 -1.63 23.33 3.65
CA ARG A 2 -1.61 22.06 4.39
C ARG A 2 -2.56 21.11 3.67
N LYS A 3 -2.01 20.08 3.02
CA LYS A 3 -2.80 18.96 2.51
C LYS A 3 -3.42 18.29 3.74
N THR A 4 -4.74 18.33 3.90
CA THR A 4 -5.41 17.54 4.95
C THR A 4 -5.15 16.08 4.60
N ALA A 5 -4.21 15.46 5.33
CA ALA A 5 -3.82 14.08 5.06
C ALA A 5 -5.02 13.17 5.37
N VAL A 6 -5.38 12.30 4.42
CA VAL A 6 -6.34 11.23 4.67
C VAL A 6 -5.70 10.27 5.65
N ASP A 7 -6.39 9.95 6.75
CA ASP A 7 -5.94 8.96 7.73
C ASP A 7 -6.47 7.57 7.35
N LEU A 8 -5.55 6.66 7.03
CA LEU A 8 -5.84 5.28 6.68
C LEU A 8 -5.28 4.28 7.72
N SER A 9 -4.87 4.77 8.90
CA SER A 9 -4.32 3.94 9.97
C SER A 9 -5.23 2.79 10.42
N GLY A 10 -6.56 2.96 10.28
CA GLY A 10 -7.56 1.93 10.55
C GLY A 10 -7.47 0.67 9.67
N LEU A 11 -6.72 0.69 8.56
CA LEU A 11 -6.43 -0.51 7.77
C LEU A 11 -5.54 -1.49 8.53
N LYS A 12 -4.58 -0.97 9.30
CA LYS A 12 -3.60 -1.79 10.04
C LYS A 12 -4.27 -2.73 11.04
N SER A 13 -5.26 -2.24 11.77
CA SER A 13 -5.96 -3.02 12.79
C SER A 13 -6.87 -4.11 12.20
N LYS A 14 -7.29 -3.98 10.95
CA LYS A 14 -8.21 -4.92 10.28
C LYS A 14 -7.50 -6.00 9.47
N TRP A 15 -6.26 -5.77 9.04
CA TRP A 15 -5.57 -6.66 8.09
C TRP A 15 -5.07 -7.98 8.69
N GLY A 16 -4.81 -8.04 10.01
CA GLY A 16 -4.42 -9.28 10.69
C GLY A 16 -2.97 -9.73 10.49
N SER A 17 -2.17 -9.01 9.70
CA SER A 17 -0.74 -9.28 9.48
C SER A 17 0.06 -7.98 9.53
N THR A 18 1.38 -8.07 9.75
CA THR A 18 2.32 -6.93 9.69
C THR A 18 2.75 -6.60 8.26
N VAL A 19 2.43 -7.48 7.30
CA VAL A 19 2.81 -7.34 5.89
C VAL A 19 1.63 -7.63 4.96
N VAL A 20 1.66 -6.99 3.79
CA VAL A 20 0.69 -7.16 2.71
C VAL A 20 1.42 -7.71 1.49
N ALA A 21 0.99 -8.87 0.99
CA ALA A 21 1.49 -9.37 -0.29
C ALA A 21 0.96 -8.51 -1.43
N ARG A 22 1.77 -8.33 -2.49
CA ARG A 22 1.37 -7.52 -3.64
C ARG A 22 0.06 -7.98 -4.28
N GLU A 23 -0.18 -9.29 -4.32
CA GLU A 23 -1.42 -9.88 -4.83
C GLU A 23 -2.64 -9.55 -3.97
N GLU A 24 -2.43 -9.35 -2.67
CA GLU A 24 -3.47 -9.02 -1.69
C GLU A 24 -3.76 -7.52 -1.58
N ILE A 25 -3.01 -6.67 -2.30
CA ILE A 25 -3.14 -5.21 -2.19
C ILE A 25 -4.55 -4.71 -2.56
N ARG A 26 -5.22 -5.43 -3.46
CA ARG A 26 -6.60 -5.13 -3.85
C ARG A 26 -7.55 -5.30 -2.67
N ASN A 27 -7.39 -6.38 -1.92
CA ASN A 27 -8.21 -6.65 -0.74
C ASN A 27 -7.88 -5.66 0.37
N PHE A 28 -6.59 -5.44 0.65
CA PHE A 28 -6.12 -4.49 1.66
C PHE A 28 -6.66 -3.07 1.44
N SER A 29 -6.68 -2.60 0.19
CA SER A 29 -7.13 -1.24 -0.17
C SER A 29 -8.64 -1.12 -0.39
N GLY A 30 -9.44 -2.15 -0.10
CA GLY A 30 -10.89 -2.14 -0.36
C GLY A 30 -11.25 -2.05 -1.84
N GLY A 31 -10.36 -2.50 -2.73
CA GLY A 31 -10.54 -2.49 -4.17
C GLY A 31 -9.95 -1.27 -4.90
N ALA A 32 -9.38 -0.30 -4.18
CA ALA A 32 -8.89 0.95 -4.77
C ALA A 32 -7.62 0.76 -5.63
N ILE A 33 -6.74 -0.17 -5.25
CA ILE A 33 -5.45 -0.39 -5.93
C ILE A 33 -5.38 -1.82 -6.46
N SER A 34 -4.98 -1.96 -7.72
CA SER A 34 -4.72 -3.28 -8.32
C SER A 34 -3.26 -3.71 -8.17
N GLU A 35 -3.02 -5.02 -8.10
CA GLU A 35 -1.68 -5.61 -8.13
C GLU A 35 -0.87 -5.13 -9.34
N LYS A 36 -1.47 -5.15 -10.54
CA LYS A 36 -0.80 -4.74 -11.78
C LYS A 36 -0.34 -3.29 -11.74
N TYR A 37 -1.20 -2.41 -11.20
CA TYR A 37 -0.86 -0.99 -11.05
C TYR A 37 0.34 -0.79 -10.14
N VAL A 38 0.34 -1.44 -8.98
CA VAL A 38 1.47 -1.34 -8.04
C VAL A 38 2.72 -2.03 -8.57
N ALA A 39 2.62 -3.13 -9.31
CA ALA A 39 3.77 -3.76 -9.96
C ALA A 39 4.47 -2.81 -10.95
N ASN A 40 3.69 -2.04 -11.73
CA ASN A 40 4.23 -1.04 -12.64
C ASN A 40 4.87 0.13 -11.90
N LEU A 41 4.28 0.59 -10.79
CA LEU A 41 4.89 1.64 -9.99
C LEU A 41 6.16 1.15 -9.31
N ASP A 42 6.20 -0.11 -8.88
CA ASP A 42 7.39 -0.70 -8.31
C ASP A 42 8.55 -0.77 -9.28
N SER A 43 8.32 -1.15 -10.55
CA SER A 43 9.36 -1.16 -11.57
C SER A 43 9.88 0.25 -11.87
N GLN A 44 9.07 1.28 -11.64
CA GLN A 44 9.46 2.70 -11.75
C GLN A 44 10.10 3.26 -10.46
N GLY A 45 10.20 2.48 -9.38
CA GLY A 45 10.67 2.98 -8.08
C GLY A 45 9.68 3.94 -7.38
N ARG A 46 8.40 3.92 -7.78
CA ARG A 46 7.32 4.78 -7.28
C ARG A 46 6.28 4.04 -6.44
N GLY A 47 6.48 2.74 -6.22
CA GLY A 47 5.62 1.92 -5.38
C GLY A 47 5.88 2.12 -3.88
N PRO A 48 5.24 1.32 -3.02
CA PRO A 48 5.44 1.38 -1.57
C PRO A 48 6.90 1.16 -1.17
N SER A 49 7.39 1.93 -0.20
CA SER A 49 8.72 1.77 0.38
C SER A 49 8.84 0.48 1.19
N GLY A 50 10.07 0.09 1.50
CA GLY A 50 10.33 -1.07 2.36
C GLY A 50 9.93 -2.42 1.74
N ARG A 51 9.56 -2.45 0.44
CA ARG A 51 9.20 -3.70 -0.24
C ARG A 51 10.33 -4.71 -0.16
N PHE A 52 9.98 -5.96 0.06
CA PHE A 52 10.94 -7.06 0.11
C PHE A 52 10.36 -8.31 -0.54
N ARG A 53 11.24 -9.25 -0.87
CA ARG A 53 10.88 -10.51 -1.53
C ARG A 53 10.88 -11.66 -0.53
N CYS A 54 9.82 -12.45 -0.52
CA CYS A 54 9.74 -13.72 0.20
C CYS A 54 9.43 -14.82 -0.83
N GLY A 55 10.45 -15.60 -1.20
CA GLY A 55 10.36 -16.56 -2.30
C GLY A 55 9.99 -15.89 -3.62
N ARG A 56 8.84 -16.25 -4.19
CA ARG A 56 8.32 -15.68 -5.45
C ARG A 56 7.42 -14.46 -5.25
N LYS A 57 7.12 -14.09 -4.00
CA LYS A 57 6.16 -13.03 -3.65
C LYS A 57 6.88 -11.74 -3.26
N ILE A 58 6.27 -10.61 -3.59
CA ILE A 58 6.67 -9.29 -3.10
C ILE A 58 5.72 -8.90 -1.97
N LEU A 59 6.28 -8.40 -0.88
CA LEU A 59 5.59 -8.01 0.33
C LEU A 59 5.89 -6.55 0.66
N TYR A 60 4.94 -5.86 1.27
CA TYR A 60 5.08 -4.52 1.83
C TYR A 60 4.84 -4.55 3.33
N PRO A 61 5.65 -3.88 4.15
CA PRO A 61 5.26 -3.54 5.51
C PRO A 61 3.94 -2.75 5.49
N VAL A 62 3.00 -3.10 6.37
CA VAL A 62 1.67 -2.44 6.42
C VAL A 62 1.81 -0.93 6.58
N ASP A 63 2.69 -0.48 7.48
CA ASP A 63 2.88 0.94 7.76
C ASP A 63 3.38 1.71 6.53
N ASP A 64 4.31 1.13 5.77
CA ASP A 64 4.85 1.75 4.56
C ASP A 64 3.82 1.77 3.42
N LEU A 65 3.01 0.72 3.31
CA LEU A 65 1.91 0.69 2.34
C LEU A 65 0.83 1.73 2.68
N ILE A 66 0.45 1.88 3.95
CA ILE A 66 -0.50 2.90 4.40
C ILE A 66 0.02 4.30 4.06
N ARG A 67 1.26 4.63 4.44
CA ARG A 67 1.88 5.93 4.12
C ARG A 67 1.87 6.21 2.62
N TRP A 68 2.15 5.19 1.81
CA TRP A 68 2.13 5.31 0.36
C TRP A 68 0.72 5.57 -0.19
N LEU A 69 -0.32 4.95 0.39
CA LEU A 69 -1.72 5.24 0.03
C LEU A 69 -2.11 6.66 0.43
N GLU A 70 -1.86 7.06 1.67
CA GLU A 70 -2.21 8.40 2.21
C GLU A 70 -1.56 9.53 1.40
N ALA A 71 -0.30 9.38 1.00
CA ALA A 71 0.41 10.36 0.17
C ALA A 71 -0.28 10.60 -1.19
N ARG A 72 -1.02 9.60 -1.68
CA ARG A 72 -1.70 9.58 -2.98
C ARG A 72 -3.20 9.88 -2.88
N SER A 73 -3.74 9.99 -1.67
CA SER A 73 -5.13 10.32 -1.43
C SER A 73 -5.33 11.83 -1.25
N GLU A 74 -6.55 12.28 -1.52
CA GLU A 74 -7.02 13.64 -1.28
C GLU A 74 -8.49 13.58 -0.83
N VAL A 75 -8.88 14.56 -0.01
CA VAL A 75 -10.29 14.75 0.40
C VAL A 75 -10.98 15.52 -0.72
N ALA A 76 -12.09 14.98 -1.22
CA ALA A 76 -12.93 15.61 -2.25
C ALA A 76 -13.92 16.61 -1.64
#